data_AF-A0A2N6P046-F1
#
_entry.id   AF-A0A2N6P046-F1
#
_cell.length_a   1.000
_cell.length_b   1.000
_cell.length_c   1.000
_cell.angle_alpha   90.00
_cell.angle_beta   90.00
_cell.angle_gamma   90.00
#
_symmetry.space_group_name_H-M   'P 1'
#
loop_
_entity.id
_entity.type
_entity.pdbx_description
1 polymer ?
#
loop_
_entity_poly.entity_id
_entity_poly.type
_entity_poly.pdbx_seq_one_letter_code
_entity_poly.pdbx_strand_id
1 'polypeptide(L)'
;MSRLIQSKEGVPITLPDGLAEDQLWSFKPFTTWMSTLSRSLALQSSTDHPFHVDPYALRSVTVQAFDLFGSSRVGFVKLAAVVSNRAGETLPAAALLRGPSVAMLVMLIPDDAPPDSDERYVVFTVQPRVPAGSLGFVELPAGMVDDSGHFKGVAAQEIQEELGITIAEDELQCLSDLAAAADEQEKTGEGEGEGEGLAAAMFPSAGGCDEHVTIYSHERRIPRSELQIWSGRLTGLRDRGEKITLRIVPMREAWKAGARDAKALGALALWEGLRREGKLELLRQEHALGQRPDARVPEVLERVGKDLDELVVLELGLRVLVLGRGDVDGDVHHAQVGVAEARVVEHDGRRLGDDADVARLLAQLAQGGLLGRLAGVDEARGDLERHAVNGRAVLALQHNVLGAGGGVVEDGDDADAVNGARGGALATLG
;
A
#
# COMPACT_ATOMS: atom_id res chain seq x y z
N MET A 1 32.73 20.74 -26.40
CA MET A 1 33.30 21.59 -25.35
C MET A 1 32.45 21.47 -24.09
N SER A 2 33.05 21.02 -22.98
CA SER A 2 32.38 20.99 -21.67
C SER A 2 31.84 22.38 -21.29
N ARG A 3 30.62 22.43 -20.76
CA ARG A 3 29.95 23.68 -20.35
C ARG A 3 29.99 23.82 -18.83
N LEU A 4 30.28 25.03 -18.35
CA LEU A 4 30.22 25.37 -16.93
C LEU A 4 28.86 26.02 -16.61
N ILE A 5 28.19 25.52 -15.58
CA ILE A 5 26.97 26.09 -14.99
C ILE A 5 27.17 26.25 -13.47
N GLN A 6 26.18 26.79 -12.75
CA GLN A 6 26.21 26.92 -11.29
C GLN A 6 24.92 26.43 -10.64
N SER A 7 25.02 25.85 -9.44
CA SER A 7 23.85 25.60 -8.58
C SER A 7 23.27 26.90 -8.03
N LYS A 8 22.10 26.83 -7.40
CA LYS A 8 21.48 27.99 -6.72
C LYS A 8 22.36 28.55 -5.60
N GLU A 9 23.15 27.69 -4.97
CA GLU A 9 24.09 27.98 -3.88
C GLU A 9 25.47 28.41 -4.42
N GLY A 10 25.61 28.56 -5.75
CA GLY A 10 26.84 29.01 -6.41
C GLY A 10 27.89 27.92 -6.64
N VAL A 11 27.57 26.65 -6.40
CA VAL A 11 28.50 25.53 -6.63
C VAL A 11 28.74 25.37 -8.14
N PRO A 12 29.99 25.45 -8.64
CA PRO A 12 30.30 25.21 -10.05
C PRO A 12 30.01 23.77 -10.45
N ILE A 13 29.33 23.59 -11.57
CA ILE A 13 29.02 22.27 -12.15
C ILE A 13 29.53 22.23 -13.60
N THR A 14 30.37 21.26 -13.91
CA THR A 14 30.87 21.01 -15.27
C THR A 14 30.04 19.93 -15.95
N LEU A 15 29.49 20.25 -17.11
CA LEU A 15 28.69 19.33 -17.94
C LEU A 15 29.49 18.82 -19.13
N PRO A 16 29.34 17.53 -19.50
CA PRO A 16 29.89 16.98 -20.73
C PRO A 16 29.10 17.49 -21.94
N ASP A 17 29.67 17.33 -23.13
CA ASP A 17 28.97 17.60 -24.38
C ASP A 17 27.70 16.75 -24.51
N GLY A 18 26.61 17.38 -24.97
CA GLY A 18 25.35 16.70 -25.25
C GLY A 18 24.37 16.60 -24.09
N LEU A 19 24.76 16.98 -22.86
CA LEU A 19 23.84 17.10 -21.74
C LEU A 19 23.42 18.57 -21.54
N ALA A 20 22.13 18.85 -21.74
CA ALA A 20 21.60 20.18 -21.51
C ALA A 20 21.37 20.45 -20.00
N GLU A 21 21.43 21.73 -19.62
CA GLU A 21 21.30 22.16 -18.23
C GLU A 21 19.91 21.85 -17.66
N ASP A 22 18.86 22.09 -18.44
CA ASP A 22 17.47 21.76 -18.10
C ASP A 22 17.25 20.26 -17.95
N GLN A 23 17.91 19.44 -18.78
CA GLN A 23 17.87 17.98 -18.65
C GLN A 23 18.46 17.51 -17.31
N LEU A 24 19.61 18.07 -16.89
CA LEU A 24 20.21 17.73 -15.61
C LEU A 24 19.33 18.16 -14.43
N TRP A 25 18.79 19.38 -14.46
CA TRP A 25 17.94 19.88 -13.37
C TRP A 25 16.57 19.20 -13.32
N SER A 26 16.11 18.61 -14.42
CA SER A 26 14.89 17.78 -14.44
C SER A 26 15.15 16.35 -13.97
N PHE A 27 16.42 15.92 -13.89
CA PHE A 27 16.78 14.59 -13.43
C PHE A 27 16.76 14.52 -11.89
N LYS A 28 15.65 14.01 -11.33
CA LYS A 28 15.42 13.94 -9.88
C LYS A 28 16.58 13.33 -9.07
N PRO A 29 17.24 12.24 -9.50
CA PRO A 29 18.38 11.69 -8.76
C PRO A 29 19.48 12.73 -8.50
N PHE A 30 19.76 13.60 -9.46
CA PHE A 30 20.74 14.68 -9.29
C PHE A 30 20.28 15.75 -8.30
N THR A 31 19.04 16.22 -8.42
CA THR A 31 18.53 17.28 -7.52
C THR A 31 18.34 16.76 -6.09
N THR A 32 17.87 15.52 -5.92
CA THR A 32 17.79 14.85 -4.63
C THR A 32 19.18 14.69 -4.02
N TRP A 33 20.15 14.13 -4.74
CA TRP A 33 21.53 13.99 -4.26
C TRP A 33 22.14 15.33 -3.80
N MET A 34 21.98 16.39 -4.61
CA MET A 34 22.49 17.73 -4.26
C MET A 34 21.84 18.27 -2.98
N SER A 35 20.52 18.13 -2.84
CA SER A 35 19.79 18.65 -1.69
C SER A 35 20.08 17.88 -0.40
N THR A 36 20.16 16.54 -0.47
CA THR A 36 20.52 15.67 0.66
C THR A 36 21.94 15.92 1.12
N LEU A 37 22.90 16.01 0.18
CA LEU A 37 24.29 16.33 0.53
C LEU A 37 24.39 17.72 1.16
N SER A 38 23.68 18.72 0.62
CA SER A 38 23.67 20.07 1.18
C SER A 38 23.12 20.09 2.61
N ARG A 39 22.06 19.32 2.89
CA ARG A 39 21.51 19.16 4.26
C ARG A 39 22.53 18.51 5.18
N SER A 40 23.12 17.38 4.79
CA SER A 40 24.13 16.68 5.59
C SER A 40 25.33 17.59 5.90
N LEU A 41 25.82 18.36 4.92
CA LEU A 41 26.91 19.31 5.15
C LEU A 41 26.52 20.44 6.12
N ALA A 42 25.25 20.87 6.15
CA ALA A 42 24.77 21.91 7.06
C ALA A 42 24.71 21.45 8.53
N LEU A 43 24.53 20.15 8.78
CA LEU A 43 24.53 19.59 10.14
C LEU A 43 25.86 19.79 10.89
N GLN A 44 26.95 20.02 10.16
CA GLN A 44 28.27 20.37 10.74
C GLN A 44 28.26 21.69 11.53
N SER A 45 27.20 22.51 11.40
CA SER A 45 27.01 23.70 12.24
C SER A 45 26.77 23.39 13.72
N SER A 46 26.28 22.19 14.04
CA SER A 46 26.14 21.72 15.43
C SER A 46 27.51 21.47 16.07
N THR A 47 27.68 21.90 17.32
CA THR A 47 28.92 21.71 18.10
C THR A 47 29.23 20.24 18.38
N ASP A 48 28.22 19.39 18.35
CA ASP A 48 28.34 17.96 18.62
C ASP A 48 28.68 17.16 17.34
N HIS A 49 28.64 17.80 16.17
CA HIS A 49 28.96 17.15 14.91
C HIS A 49 30.46 16.83 14.82
N PRO A 50 30.88 15.61 14.41
CA PRO A 50 32.30 15.22 14.37
C PRO A 50 33.21 16.15 13.56
N PHE A 51 32.66 16.81 12.54
CA PHE A 51 33.36 17.74 11.66
C PHE A 51 33.11 19.23 11.97
N HIS A 52 32.53 19.57 13.13
CA HIS A 52 32.23 20.97 13.49
C HIS A 52 33.46 21.89 13.46
N VAL A 53 34.60 21.39 13.95
CA VAL A 53 35.84 22.17 14.10
C VAL A 53 36.42 22.62 12.75
N ASP A 54 36.37 21.77 11.72
CA ASP A 54 36.78 22.11 10.35
C ASP A 54 35.79 21.50 9.33
N PRO A 55 34.67 22.19 9.05
CA PRO A 55 33.58 21.62 8.27
C PRO A 55 33.94 21.46 6.80
N TYR A 56 33.48 20.35 6.23
CA TYR A 56 33.54 20.08 4.81
C TYR A 56 32.53 20.94 4.05
N ALA A 57 32.87 21.29 2.81
CA ALA A 57 31.95 21.93 1.88
C ALA A 57 32.08 21.33 0.49
N LEU A 58 30.96 21.29 -0.24
CA LEU A 58 30.93 20.96 -1.66
C LEU A 58 31.54 22.12 -2.46
N ARG A 59 32.65 21.86 -3.16
CA ARG A 59 33.42 22.86 -3.91
C ARG A 59 33.05 22.89 -5.39
N SER A 60 32.80 21.73 -5.98
CA SER A 60 32.42 21.60 -7.38
C SER A 60 31.84 20.23 -7.67
N VAL A 61 31.12 20.12 -8.78
CA VAL A 61 30.65 18.86 -9.35
C VAL A 61 31.08 18.78 -10.81
N THR A 62 31.55 17.62 -11.24
CA THR A 62 31.83 17.31 -12.64
C THR A 62 30.97 16.12 -13.05
N VAL A 63 30.04 16.34 -13.97
CA VAL A 63 29.34 15.25 -14.64
C VAL A 63 30.30 14.65 -15.67
N GLN A 64 30.62 13.36 -15.49
CA GLN A 64 31.62 12.66 -16.28
C GLN A 64 30.99 11.93 -17.47
N ALA A 65 29.80 11.35 -17.28
CA ALA A 65 29.06 10.63 -18.30
C ALA A 65 27.57 10.61 -17.96
N PHE A 66 26.74 10.35 -18.97
CA PHE A 66 25.29 10.22 -18.81
C PHE A 66 24.73 9.27 -19.87
N ASP A 67 23.58 8.67 -19.57
CA ASP A 67 22.81 7.86 -20.50
C ASP A 67 21.44 8.51 -20.75
N LEU A 68 21.00 8.49 -22.00
CA LEU A 68 19.65 8.93 -22.38
C LEU A 68 18.80 7.70 -22.71
N PHE A 69 17.61 7.65 -22.12
CA PHE A 69 16.59 6.65 -22.43
C PHE A 69 15.52 7.25 -23.34
N GLY A 70 15.16 6.51 -24.39
CA GLY A 70 14.28 7.02 -25.44
C GLY A 70 14.93 8.18 -26.19
N SER A 71 14.16 9.23 -26.48
CA SER A 71 14.63 10.36 -27.29
C SER A 71 15.45 11.39 -26.52
N SER A 72 15.23 11.56 -25.20
CA SER A 72 15.83 12.68 -24.46
C SER A 72 15.81 12.56 -22.93
N ARG A 73 15.25 11.50 -22.34
CA ARG A 73 15.13 11.39 -20.88
C ARG A 73 16.46 10.95 -20.29
N VAL A 74 17.00 11.71 -19.34
CA VAL A 74 18.21 11.29 -18.60
C VAL A 74 17.87 10.04 -17.78
N GLY A 75 18.60 8.96 -18.03
CA GLY A 75 18.47 7.70 -17.31
C GLY A 75 19.49 7.58 -16.18
N PHE A 76 20.77 7.79 -16.50
CA PHE A 76 21.88 7.69 -15.55
C PHE A 76 22.82 8.89 -15.66
N VAL A 77 23.44 9.26 -14.55
CA VAL A 77 24.50 10.29 -14.49
C VAL A 77 25.66 9.77 -13.66
N LYS A 78 26.86 9.67 -14.25
CA LYS A 78 28.11 9.48 -13.52
C LYS A 78 28.70 10.84 -13.20
N LEU A 79 29.02 11.09 -11.93
CA LEU A 79 29.66 12.33 -11.51
C LEU A 79 30.82 12.10 -10.54
N ALA A 80 31.66 13.14 -10.41
CA ALA A 80 32.63 13.29 -9.35
C ALA A 80 32.49 14.68 -8.73
N ALA A 81 32.43 14.75 -7.41
CA ALA A 81 32.39 15.99 -6.67
C ALA A 81 33.71 16.22 -5.91
N VAL A 82 34.01 17.49 -5.66
CA VAL A 82 35.09 17.88 -4.75
C VAL A 82 34.45 18.33 -3.45
N VAL A 83 34.64 17.55 -2.39
CA VAL A 83 34.19 17.90 -1.03
C VAL A 83 35.43 18.07 -0.17
N SER A 84 35.64 19.27 0.37
CA SER A 84 36.85 19.59 1.14
C SER A 84 36.62 20.57 2.28
N ASN A 85 37.41 20.45 3.34
CA ASN A 85 37.45 21.39 4.46
C ASN A 85 38.49 22.51 4.23
N ARG A 86 38.78 23.33 5.25
CA ARG A 86 39.74 24.44 5.13
C ARG A 86 41.20 23.99 5.21
N ALA A 87 41.47 22.87 5.88
CA ALA A 87 42.79 22.24 5.88
C ALA A 87 43.18 21.63 4.51
N GLY A 88 42.21 21.49 3.59
CA GLY A 88 42.44 20.92 2.25
C GLY A 88 42.26 19.41 2.20
N GLU A 89 41.75 18.79 3.26
CA GLU A 89 41.37 17.38 3.28
C GLU A 89 40.16 17.16 2.38
N THR A 90 40.11 16.02 1.69
CA THR A 90 39.07 15.72 0.69
C THR A 90 38.36 14.40 0.98
N LEU A 91 37.06 14.36 0.75
CA LEU A 91 36.26 13.14 0.80
C LEU A 91 36.09 12.52 -0.60
N PRO A 92 36.15 11.17 -0.74
CA PRO A 92 35.78 10.50 -1.97
C PRO A 92 34.30 10.78 -2.30
N ALA A 93 34.03 11.34 -3.48
CA ALA A 93 32.67 11.71 -3.87
C ALA A 93 32.38 11.43 -5.36
N ALA A 94 32.81 10.26 -5.84
CA ALA A 94 32.42 9.75 -7.15
C ALA A 94 31.15 8.89 -7.03
N ALA A 95 30.12 9.19 -7.80
CA ALA A 95 28.83 8.53 -7.70
C ALA A 95 28.22 8.21 -9.08
N LEU A 96 27.52 7.09 -9.17
CA LEU A 96 26.53 6.82 -10.20
C LEU A 96 25.16 7.21 -9.66
N LEU A 97 24.49 8.14 -10.34
CA LEU A 97 23.13 8.54 -10.02
C LEU A 97 22.16 7.80 -10.93
N ARG A 98 21.26 7.05 -10.31
CA ARG A 98 20.19 6.28 -10.97
C ARG A 98 18.84 6.38 -10.27
N GLY A 99 18.82 6.89 -9.04
CA GLY A 99 17.59 7.10 -8.27
C GLY A 99 17.10 5.87 -7.49
N PRO A 100 15.97 6.05 -6.78
CA PRO A 100 15.37 5.03 -5.93
C PRO A 100 14.79 3.84 -6.71
N SER A 101 14.72 2.70 -6.03
CA SER A 101 14.01 1.52 -6.48
C SER A 101 13.20 0.88 -5.35
N VAL A 102 12.37 -0.09 -5.69
CA VAL A 102 11.63 -0.91 -4.74
C VAL A 102 12.01 -2.38 -4.90
N ALA A 103 11.89 -3.14 -3.81
CA ALA A 103 12.09 -4.59 -3.81
C ALA A 103 10.97 -5.29 -3.06
N MET A 104 10.68 -6.52 -3.48
CA MET A 104 9.48 -7.24 -3.05
C MET A 104 9.80 -8.61 -2.48
N LEU A 105 9.55 -8.78 -1.19
CA LEU A 105 9.52 -10.10 -0.55
C LEU A 105 8.12 -10.69 -0.69
N VAL A 106 7.89 -11.38 -1.81
CA VAL A 106 6.64 -12.12 -2.04
C VAL A 106 6.77 -13.53 -1.47
N MET A 107 5.87 -13.85 -0.54
CA MET A 107 5.83 -15.14 0.16
C MET A 107 4.53 -15.88 -0.14
N LEU A 108 4.67 -17.12 -0.60
CA LEU A 108 3.57 -18.02 -0.89
C LEU A 108 3.38 -18.97 0.30
N ILE A 109 2.15 -19.08 0.78
CA ILE A 109 1.75 -19.97 1.87
C ILE A 109 0.81 -21.03 1.26
N PRO A 110 1.07 -22.33 1.41
CA PRO A 110 0.12 -23.35 0.97
C PRO A 110 -1.24 -23.18 1.66
N ASP A 111 -2.34 -23.30 0.93
CA ASP A 111 -3.70 -23.22 1.49
C ASP A 111 -3.96 -24.28 2.57
N ASP A 112 -3.34 -25.46 2.43
CA ASP A 112 -3.43 -26.57 3.36
C ASP A 112 -2.47 -26.45 4.56
N ALA A 113 -1.63 -25.41 4.61
CA ALA A 113 -0.81 -25.12 5.78
C ALA A 113 -1.71 -24.63 6.94
N PRO A 114 -1.50 -25.12 8.17
CA PRO A 114 -2.20 -24.62 9.35
C PRO A 114 -2.06 -23.09 9.54
N PRO A 115 -3.03 -22.40 10.17
CA PRO A 115 -2.96 -20.95 10.40
C PRO A 115 -1.76 -20.48 11.20
N ASP A 116 -1.26 -21.33 12.10
CA ASP A 116 -0.08 -21.12 12.94
C ASP A 116 1.21 -21.64 12.30
N SER A 117 1.14 -22.08 11.04
CA SER A 117 2.29 -22.62 10.32
C SER A 117 3.31 -21.54 9.94
N ASP A 118 4.58 -21.90 10.12
CA ASP A 118 5.72 -21.14 9.64
C ASP A 118 6.05 -21.42 8.17
N GLU A 119 5.31 -22.32 7.51
CA GLU A 119 5.55 -22.70 6.12
C GLU A 119 5.31 -21.53 5.15
N ARG A 120 6.39 -21.03 4.57
CA ARG A 120 6.43 -19.98 3.54
C ARG A 120 7.42 -20.35 2.44
N TYR A 121 7.13 -19.91 1.23
CA TYR A 121 8.02 -20.02 0.07
C TYR A 121 8.24 -18.64 -0.54
N VAL A 122 9.49 -18.23 -0.70
CA VAL A 122 9.85 -16.95 -1.30
C VAL A 122 9.90 -17.08 -2.82
N VAL A 123 9.29 -16.11 -3.50
CA VAL A 123 9.36 -15.95 -4.95
C VAL A 123 10.62 -15.15 -5.31
N PHE A 124 11.56 -15.79 -5.98
CA PHE A 124 12.70 -15.13 -6.61
C PHE A 124 12.49 -15.01 -8.12
N THR A 125 13.17 -14.04 -8.72
CA THR A 125 13.38 -13.97 -10.16
C THR A 125 14.79 -14.45 -10.51
N VAL A 126 14.92 -15.02 -11.70
CA VAL A 126 16.20 -15.37 -12.32
C VAL A 126 16.30 -14.62 -13.63
N GLN A 127 17.22 -13.66 -13.69
CA GLN A 127 17.33 -12.75 -14.82
C GLN A 127 18.78 -12.30 -15.10
N PRO A 128 19.05 -11.78 -16.31
CA PRO A 128 20.35 -11.19 -16.62
C PRO A 128 20.61 -9.91 -15.83
N ARG A 129 21.76 -9.87 -15.15
CA ARG A 129 22.36 -8.67 -14.59
C ARG A 129 23.73 -8.48 -15.21
N VAL A 130 23.73 -7.91 -16.41
CA VAL A 130 24.96 -7.61 -17.17
C VAL A 130 25.97 -6.79 -16.36
N PRO A 131 25.57 -5.77 -15.56
CA PRO A 131 26.51 -5.05 -14.70
C PRO A 131 27.23 -5.94 -13.67
N ALA A 132 26.60 -7.03 -13.23
CA ALA A 132 27.19 -8.02 -12.33
C ALA A 132 27.90 -9.17 -13.08
N GLY A 133 27.95 -9.13 -14.42
CA GLY A 133 28.51 -10.20 -15.25
C GLY A 133 27.71 -11.50 -15.20
N SER A 134 26.42 -11.46 -14.87
CA SER A 134 25.57 -12.64 -14.70
C SER A 134 24.42 -12.66 -15.69
N LEU A 135 24.11 -13.83 -16.26
CA LEU A 135 22.93 -14.04 -17.12
C LEU A 135 21.79 -14.79 -16.41
N GLY A 136 22.02 -15.27 -15.19
CA GLY A 136 21.05 -15.99 -14.37
C GLY A 136 21.20 -15.58 -12.91
N PHE A 137 21.15 -14.28 -12.67
CA PHE A 137 21.23 -13.73 -11.32
C PHE A 137 19.93 -14.02 -10.58
N VAL A 138 20.03 -14.56 -9.36
CA VAL A 138 18.88 -14.90 -8.51
C VAL A 138 18.68 -13.75 -7.55
N GLU A 139 17.50 -13.14 -7.57
CA GLU A 139 17.20 -11.95 -6.79
C GLU A 139 15.71 -11.83 -6.51
N LEU A 140 15.35 -10.97 -5.55
CA LEU A 140 13.95 -10.60 -5.37
C LEU A 140 13.42 -9.80 -6.57
N PRO A 141 12.12 -9.87 -6.85
CA PRO A 141 11.46 -8.95 -7.76
C PRO A 141 11.71 -7.48 -7.34
N ALA A 142 11.95 -6.61 -8.31
CA ALA A 142 12.31 -5.21 -8.05
C ALA A 142 12.00 -4.29 -9.23
N GLY A 143 11.65 -3.04 -8.91
CA GLY A 143 11.23 -2.04 -9.90
C GLY A 143 11.83 -0.67 -9.63
N MET A 144 11.91 0.17 -10.66
CA MET A 144 12.41 1.54 -10.52
C MET A 144 11.26 2.49 -10.22
N VAL A 145 11.45 3.41 -9.26
CA VAL A 145 10.41 4.39 -8.94
C VAL A 145 10.40 5.48 -10.00
N ASP A 146 9.22 5.73 -10.56
CA ASP A 146 9.02 6.79 -11.54
C ASP A 146 8.89 8.17 -10.88
N ASP A 147 8.66 9.19 -11.71
CA ASP A 147 8.53 10.56 -11.24
C ASP A 147 7.25 10.84 -10.43
N SER A 148 6.37 9.86 -10.20
CA SER A 148 5.14 10.06 -9.43
C SER A 148 5.38 10.07 -7.92
N GLY A 149 6.48 9.47 -7.43
CA GLY A 149 6.78 9.36 -6.00
C GLY A 149 5.86 8.41 -5.22
N HIS A 150 4.99 7.66 -5.91
CA HIS A 150 4.08 6.68 -5.30
C HIS A 150 4.75 5.30 -5.23
N PHE A 151 5.60 5.09 -4.23
CA PHE A 151 6.39 3.85 -4.08
C PHE A 151 5.53 2.58 -4.02
N LYS A 152 4.34 2.64 -3.39
CA LYS A 152 3.43 1.50 -3.22
C LYS A 152 2.77 1.08 -4.54
N GLY A 153 2.28 2.04 -5.32
CA GLY A 153 1.68 1.81 -6.64
C GLY A 153 2.70 1.32 -7.66
N VAL A 154 3.92 1.89 -7.65
CA VAL A 154 5.01 1.40 -8.50
C VAL A 154 5.39 -0.03 -8.11
N ALA A 155 5.55 -0.33 -6.81
CA ALA A 155 5.83 -1.69 -6.36
C ALA A 155 4.76 -2.69 -6.82
N ALA A 156 3.47 -2.36 -6.68
CA ALA A 156 2.38 -3.20 -7.14
C ALA A 156 2.39 -3.42 -8.67
N GLN A 157 2.65 -2.37 -9.45
CA GLN A 157 2.73 -2.45 -10.91
C GLN A 157 3.93 -3.31 -11.36
N GLU A 158 5.11 -3.07 -10.82
CA GLU A 158 6.35 -3.79 -11.18
C GLU A 158 6.22 -5.29 -10.85
N ILE A 159 5.55 -5.64 -9.75
CA ILE A 159 5.21 -7.04 -9.44
C ILE A 159 4.26 -7.63 -10.45
N GLN A 160 3.25 -6.89 -10.89
CA GLN A 160 2.32 -7.38 -11.90
C GLN A 160 3.07 -7.69 -13.20
N GLU A 161 4.03 -6.86 -13.58
CA GLU A 161 4.87 -7.05 -14.76
C GLU A 161 5.83 -8.24 -14.60
N GLU A 162 6.53 -8.35 -13.46
CA GLU A 162 7.55 -9.39 -13.23
C GLU A 162 6.97 -10.75 -12.82
N LEU A 163 5.85 -10.80 -12.09
CA LEU A 163 5.27 -12.03 -11.54
C LEU A 163 3.96 -12.44 -12.22
N GLY A 164 3.28 -11.53 -12.93
CA GLY A 164 1.95 -11.76 -13.48
C GLY A 164 0.87 -11.84 -12.41
N ILE A 165 1.08 -11.18 -11.27
CA ILE A 165 0.16 -11.15 -10.12
C ILE A 165 -0.32 -9.72 -9.91
N THR A 166 -1.63 -9.54 -9.86
CA THR A 166 -2.21 -8.29 -9.35
C THR A 166 -2.21 -8.36 -7.83
N ILE A 167 -1.51 -7.42 -7.20
CA ILE A 167 -1.52 -7.19 -5.75
C ILE A 167 -2.08 -5.79 -5.55
N ALA A 168 -3.07 -5.64 -4.68
CA ALA A 168 -3.59 -4.32 -4.39
C ALA A 168 -2.59 -3.55 -3.52
N GLU A 169 -2.48 -2.23 -3.72
CA GLU A 169 -1.47 -1.42 -3.01
C GLU A 169 -1.61 -1.57 -1.49
N ASP A 170 -2.84 -1.59 -0.97
CA ASP A 170 -3.15 -1.76 0.46
C ASP A 170 -2.68 -3.11 1.04
N GLU A 171 -2.53 -4.15 0.21
CA GLU A 171 -2.01 -5.46 0.62
C GLU A 171 -0.48 -5.52 0.74
N LEU A 172 0.23 -4.44 0.39
CA LEU A 172 1.69 -4.33 0.54
C LEU A 172 2.05 -3.76 1.91
N GLN A 173 2.93 -4.47 2.63
CA GLN A 173 3.50 -4.02 3.89
C GLN A 173 4.91 -3.47 3.66
N CYS A 174 5.16 -2.21 4.04
CA CYS A 174 6.48 -1.58 3.88
C CYS A 174 7.40 -1.97 5.05
N LEU A 175 8.32 -2.89 4.81
CA LEU A 175 9.28 -3.34 5.84
C LEU A 175 10.26 -2.24 6.22
N SER A 176 10.62 -1.37 5.28
CA SER A 176 11.53 -0.26 5.57
C SER A 176 10.92 0.79 6.50
N ASP A 177 9.67 1.19 6.27
CA ASP A 177 8.96 2.15 7.13
C ASP A 177 8.71 1.55 8.53
N LEU A 178 8.31 0.27 8.60
CA LEU A 178 8.09 -0.41 9.87
C LEU A 178 9.38 -0.49 10.70
N ALA A 179 10.53 -0.72 10.06
CA ALA A 179 11.82 -0.76 10.74
C ALA A 179 12.27 0.64 11.20
N ALA A 180 12.02 1.68 10.42
CA ALA A 180 12.30 3.06 10.84
C ALA A 180 11.42 3.47 12.02
N ALA A 181 10.11 3.21 11.96
CA ALA A 181 9.19 3.48 13.06
C ALA A 181 9.54 2.70 14.34
N ALA A 182 10.02 1.46 14.19
CA ALA A 182 10.52 0.64 15.29
C ALA A 182 11.72 1.28 16.01
N ASP A 183 12.67 1.82 15.25
CA ASP A 183 13.88 2.47 15.75
C ASP A 183 13.55 3.85 16.39
N GLU A 184 12.64 4.62 15.79
CA GLU A 184 12.17 5.89 16.35
C GLU A 184 11.48 5.71 17.72
N GLN A 185 10.65 4.68 17.87
CA GLN A 185 9.98 4.36 19.14
C GLN A 185 10.99 4.10 20.28
N GLU A 186 12.11 3.45 19.99
CA GLU A 186 13.18 3.19 20.97
C GLU A 186 13.98 4.44 21.32
N LYS A 187 14.05 5.42 20.40
CA LYS A 187 14.78 6.68 20.58
C LYS A 187 14.00 7.77 21.30
N THR A 188 12.75 7.54 21.73
CA THR A 188 11.89 8.50 22.46
C THR A 188 12.42 9.00 23.83
N GLY A 189 13.70 8.76 24.15
CA GLY A 189 14.42 9.34 25.30
C GLY A 189 15.70 10.13 24.95
N GLU A 190 16.09 10.20 23.67
CA GLU A 190 17.26 10.93 23.18
C GLU A 190 16.77 12.09 22.30
N GLY A 191 17.25 13.31 22.56
CA GLY A 191 16.66 14.55 22.03
C GLY A 191 16.48 14.59 20.51
N GLU A 192 15.38 15.21 20.06
CA GLU A 192 15.04 15.45 18.65
C GLU A 192 16.07 16.38 17.97
N GLY A 193 17.19 15.83 17.52
CA GLY A 193 18.12 16.51 16.62
C GLY A 193 17.61 16.48 15.18
N GLU A 194 17.87 17.53 14.39
CA GLU A 194 17.64 17.51 12.95
C GLU A 194 18.52 16.42 12.30
N GLY A 195 17.90 15.32 11.85
CA GLY A 195 18.61 14.23 11.16
C GLY A 195 18.98 14.56 9.72
N GLU A 196 19.75 13.67 9.08
CA GLU A 196 20.17 13.81 7.67
C GLU A 196 19.00 13.80 6.67
N GLY A 197 17.83 13.32 7.09
CA GLY A 197 16.64 13.19 6.23
C GLY A 197 16.88 12.22 5.06
N LEU A 198 17.70 11.18 5.28
CA LEU A 198 17.86 10.08 4.36
C LEU A 198 16.58 9.24 4.31
N ALA A 199 16.35 8.60 3.17
CA ALA A 199 15.23 7.67 3.02
C ALA A 199 15.39 6.49 4.00
N ALA A 200 14.28 6.12 4.65
CA ALA A 200 14.16 4.85 5.36
C ALA A 200 14.14 3.71 4.34
N ALA A 201 15.33 3.26 3.94
CA ALA A 201 15.52 2.30 2.85
C ALA A 201 16.89 1.62 2.95
N MET A 202 17.07 0.50 2.25
CA MET A 202 18.35 -0.19 2.18
C MET A 202 19.23 0.39 1.06
N PHE A 203 20.47 0.73 1.35
CA PHE A 203 21.43 1.25 0.37
C PHE A 203 22.35 0.11 -0.12
N PRO A 204 22.28 -0.30 -1.40
CA PRO A 204 23.07 -1.41 -1.90
C PRO A 204 24.56 -1.05 -2.04
N SER A 205 24.87 0.24 -2.25
CA SER A 205 26.25 0.72 -2.37
C SER A 205 26.36 2.21 -1.99
N ALA A 206 26.22 2.53 -0.71
CA ALA A 206 26.24 3.91 -0.20
C ALA A 206 27.54 4.68 -0.52
N GLY A 207 28.64 3.99 -0.87
CA GLY A 207 29.90 4.62 -1.27
C GLY A 207 30.02 4.94 -2.76
N GLY A 208 29.09 4.51 -3.62
CA GLY A 208 29.23 4.64 -5.08
C GLY A 208 27.95 4.91 -5.86
N CYS A 209 26.78 4.83 -5.23
CA CYS A 209 25.48 5.02 -5.88
C CYS A 209 24.51 5.77 -4.96
N ASP A 210 23.60 6.55 -5.53
CA ASP A 210 22.48 7.18 -4.80
C ASP A 210 21.26 6.26 -4.62
N GLU A 211 21.31 5.08 -5.23
CA GLU A 211 20.25 4.09 -5.15
C GLU A 211 19.98 3.75 -3.70
N HIS A 212 18.70 3.75 -3.37
CA HIS A 212 18.16 3.20 -2.14
C HIS A 212 16.93 2.39 -2.51
N VAL A 213 16.75 1.29 -1.80
CA VAL A 213 15.75 0.27 -2.09
C VAL A 213 14.75 0.25 -0.95
N THR A 214 13.54 0.72 -1.21
CA THR A 214 12.42 0.56 -0.27
C THR A 214 11.91 -0.87 -0.38
N ILE A 215 11.86 -1.58 0.73
CA ILE A 215 11.54 -3.01 0.77
C ILE A 215 10.12 -3.19 1.26
N TYR A 216 9.31 -3.87 0.46
CA TYR A 216 7.97 -4.30 0.84
C TYR A 216 7.89 -5.82 0.92
N SER A 217 6.90 -6.31 1.64
CA SER A 217 6.52 -7.72 1.66
C SER A 217 5.04 -7.90 1.35
N HIS A 218 4.73 -9.07 0.80
CA HIS A 218 3.36 -9.53 0.60
C HIS A 218 3.31 -11.03 0.85
N GLU A 219 2.36 -11.47 1.67
CA GLU A 219 2.04 -12.88 1.83
C GLU A 219 0.81 -13.21 0.99
N ARG A 220 0.80 -14.37 0.34
CA ARG A 220 -0.36 -14.86 -0.42
C ARG A 220 -0.54 -16.35 -0.21
N ARG A 221 -1.78 -16.77 0.07
CA ARG A 221 -2.12 -18.19 0.09
C ARG A 221 -2.40 -18.72 -1.32
N ILE A 222 -1.92 -19.92 -1.61
CA ILE A 222 -2.12 -20.60 -2.90
C ILE A 222 -2.28 -22.13 -2.73
N PRO A 223 -2.93 -22.83 -3.68
CA PRO A 223 -2.97 -24.28 -3.65
C PRO A 223 -1.56 -24.86 -3.70
N ARG A 224 -1.27 -25.88 -2.90
CA ARG A 224 0.07 -26.50 -2.85
C ARG A 224 0.53 -27.00 -4.23
N SER A 225 -0.41 -27.46 -5.06
CA SER A 225 -0.13 -27.87 -6.44
C SER A 225 0.37 -26.72 -7.33
N GLU A 226 0.01 -25.48 -7.03
CA GLU A 226 0.48 -24.31 -7.78
C GLU A 226 1.93 -23.94 -7.48
N LEU A 227 2.46 -24.24 -6.29
CA LEU A 227 3.88 -23.96 -5.97
C LEU A 227 4.86 -24.51 -7.01
N GLN A 228 4.55 -25.70 -7.54
CA GLN A 228 5.36 -26.38 -8.55
C GLN A 228 5.20 -25.74 -9.94
N ILE A 229 4.01 -25.23 -10.26
CA ILE A 229 3.70 -24.54 -11.52
C ILE A 229 4.42 -23.18 -11.58
N TRP A 230 4.51 -22.51 -10.45
CA TRP A 230 5.16 -21.20 -10.37
C TRP A 230 6.67 -21.27 -10.58
N SER A 231 7.33 -22.35 -10.14
CA SER A 231 8.76 -22.53 -10.36
C SER A 231 9.07 -22.84 -11.82
N GLY A 232 9.94 -22.05 -12.45
CA GLY A 232 10.28 -22.18 -13.87
C GLY A 232 9.32 -21.44 -14.81
N ARG A 233 8.29 -20.76 -14.29
CA ARG A 233 7.41 -19.91 -15.10
C ARG A 233 8.22 -18.77 -15.71
N LEU A 234 7.97 -18.54 -16.99
CA LEU A 234 8.56 -17.45 -17.76
C LEU A 234 7.66 -16.20 -17.67
N THR A 235 8.24 -15.07 -17.26
CA THR A 235 7.53 -13.80 -17.02
C THR A 235 8.33 -12.60 -17.57
N GLY A 236 7.85 -11.37 -17.31
CA GLY A 236 8.45 -10.12 -17.79
C GLY A 236 8.07 -9.77 -19.24
N LEU A 237 8.36 -8.53 -19.66
CA LEU A 237 8.12 -8.07 -21.03
C LEU A 237 9.19 -8.61 -21.97
N ARG A 238 9.08 -9.90 -22.34
CA ARG A 238 10.07 -10.62 -23.17
C ARG A 238 10.33 -9.94 -24.51
N ASP A 239 9.31 -9.35 -25.11
CA ASP A 239 9.42 -8.60 -26.37
C ASP A 239 10.21 -7.29 -26.22
N ARG A 240 10.41 -6.82 -24.99
CA ARG A 240 11.25 -5.66 -24.64
C ARG A 240 12.61 -6.04 -24.02
N GLY A 241 12.97 -7.32 -24.05
CA GLY A 241 14.30 -7.81 -23.63
C GLY A 241 14.38 -8.30 -22.19
N GLU A 242 13.30 -8.23 -21.41
CA GLU A 242 13.24 -8.75 -20.05
C GLU A 242 13.01 -10.27 -20.07
N LYS A 243 14.05 -11.02 -19.70
CA LYS A 243 14.01 -12.49 -19.67
C LYS A 243 13.97 -12.95 -18.21
N ILE A 244 12.77 -13.02 -17.65
CA ILE A 244 12.55 -13.37 -16.25
C ILE A 244 12.06 -14.82 -16.15
N THR A 245 12.65 -15.57 -15.22
CA THR A 245 12.18 -16.91 -14.83
C THR A 245 11.95 -16.93 -13.33
N LEU A 246 10.77 -17.38 -12.88
CA LEU A 246 10.47 -17.47 -11.46
C LEU A 246 11.16 -18.68 -10.82
N ARG A 247 11.66 -18.50 -9.60
CA ARG A 247 12.25 -19.55 -8.77
C ARG A 247 11.63 -19.49 -7.38
N ILE A 248 10.91 -20.55 -7.01
CA ILE A 248 10.26 -20.66 -5.71
C ILE A 248 11.18 -21.41 -4.75
N VAL A 249 11.44 -20.84 -3.56
CA VAL A 249 12.39 -21.38 -2.59
C VAL A 249 11.76 -21.40 -1.20
N PRO A 250 11.85 -22.50 -0.43
CA PRO A 250 11.40 -22.50 0.97
C PRO A 250 12.06 -21.37 1.77
N MET A 251 11.30 -20.66 2.61
CA MET A 251 11.78 -19.49 3.38
C MET A 251 13.10 -19.76 4.13
N ARG A 252 13.23 -20.93 4.77
CA ARG A 252 14.46 -21.36 5.47
C ARG A 252 15.71 -21.46 4.59
N GLU A 253 15.55 -21.60 3.28
CA GLU A 253 16.63 -21.66 2.29
C GLU A 253 16.80 -20.36 1.50
N ALA A 254 15.90 -19.38 1.68
CA ALA A 254 15.88 -18.15 0.90
C ALA A 254 17.17 -17.34 1.04
N TRP A 255 17.74 -17.28 2.24
CA TRP A 255 19.02 -16.58 2.49
C TRP A 255 20.19 -17.20 1.72
N LYS A 256 20.16 -18.52 1.45
CA LYS A 256 21.19 -19.21 0.65
C LYS A 256 20.96 -18.96 -0.84
N ALA A 257 19.70 -19.03 -1.28
CA ALA A 257 19.35 -18.83 -2.69
C ALA A 257 19.59 -17.39 -3.14
N GLY A 258 19.25 -16.41 -2.30
CA GLY A 258 19.43 -14.98 -2.52
C GLY A 258 20.73 -14.41 -1.96
N ALA A 259 21.71 -15.23 -1.58
CA ALA A 259 22.92 -14.79 -0.85
C ALA A 259 23.75 -13.70 -1.56
N ARG A 260 23.61 -13.55 -2.89
CA ARG A 260 24.31 -12.55 -3.69
C ARG A 260 23.50 -11.27 -3.88
N ASP A 261 22.23 -11.30 -3.54
CA ASP A 261 21.29 -10.21 -3.77
C ASP A 261 21.10 -9.42 -2.48
N ALA A 262 21.56 -8.17 -2.48
CA ALA A 262 21.49 -7.32 -1.30
C ALA A 262 20.04 -7.17 -0.80
N LYS A 263 19.08 -6.96 -1.71
CA LYS A 263 17.66 -6.78 -1.34
C LYS A 263 17.05 -8.05 -0.77
N ALA A 264 17.45 -9.23 -1.23
CA ALA A 264 17.03 -10.48 -0.60
C ALA A 264 17.48 -10.56 0.86
N LEU A 265 18.76 -10.32 1.12
CA LEU A 265 19.29 -10.37 2.49
C LEU A 265 18.70 -9.28 3.38
N GLY A 266 18.57 -8.05 2.86
CA GLY A 266 17.93 -6.95 3.56
C GLY A 266 16.47 -7.26 3.90
N ALA A 267 15.69 -7.77 2.94
CA ALA A 267 14.29 -8.08 3.15
C ALA A 267 14.09 -9.21 4.16
N LEU A 268 14.89 -10.27 4.09
CA LEU A 268 14.84 -11.37 5.05
C LEU A 268 15.19 -10.88 6.46
N ALA A 269 16.24 -10.07 6.62
CA ALA A 269 16.62 -9.53 7.92
C ALA A 269 15.55 -8.61 8.51
N LEU A 270 14.99 -7.70 7.71
CA LEU A 270 13.90 -6.81 8.16
C LEU A 270 12.66 -7.62 8.54
N TRP A 271 12.24 -8.55 7.69
CA TRP A 271 11.07 -9.39 7.96
C TRP A 271 11.25 -10.24 9.21
N GLU A 272 12.40 -10.92 9.38
CA GLU A 272 12.67 -11.73 10.57
C GLU A 272 12.74 -10.89 11.86
N GLY A 273 13.37 -9.71 11.79
CA GLY A 273 13.46 -8.77 12.91
C GLY A 273 12.08 -8.26 13.34
N LEU A 274 11.33 -7.68 12.40
CA LEU A 274 9.98 -7.16 12.64
C LEU A 274 9.02 -8.25 13.11
N ARG A 275 9.14 -9.47 12.55
CA ARG A 275 8.36 -10.64 12.99
C ARG A 275 8.65 -10.99 14.45
N ARG A 276 9.92 -11.05 14.83
CA ARG A 276 10.36 -11.38 16.19
C ARG A 276 9.83 -10.36 17.21
N GLU A 277 9.71 -9.11 16.80
CA GLU A 277 9.15 -8.02 17.61
C GLU A 277 7.62 -7.91 17.54
N GLY A 278 6.95 -8.75 16.75
CA GLY A 278 5.49 -8.72 16.61
C GLY A 278 4.96 -7.51 15.85
N LYS A 279 5.79 -6.85 15.04
CA LYS A 279 5.48 -5.62 14.29
C LYS A 279 4.96 -5.88 12.86
N LEU A 280 4.86 -7.14 12.44
CA LEU A 280 4.28 -7.52 11.16
C LEU A 280 2.83 -7.96 11.31
N GLU A 281 1.98 -7.46 10.43
CA GLU A 281 0.69 -8.10 10.12
C GLU A 281 0.97 -9.29 9.21
N LEU A 282 1.16 -10.47 9.81
CA LEU A 282 1.24 -11.72 9.06
C LEU A 282 -0.16 -12.08 8.57
N LEU A 283 -0.25 -12.78 7.43
CA LEU A 283 -1.47 -13.51 7.06
C LEU A 283 -1.70 -14.63 8.08
N ARG A 284 -2.25 -14.26 9.23
CA ARG A 284 -2.98 -15.17 10.10
C ARG A 284 -4.34 -15.32 9.44
N GLN A 285 -4.85 -16.55 9.36
CA GLN A 285 -6.29 -16.66 9.15
C GLN A 285 -6.95 -15.90 10.30
N GLU A 286 -7.63 -14.79 10.00
CA GLU A 286 -8.91 -14.57 10.66
C GLU A 286 -9.64 -15.90 10.53
N HIS A 287 -9.95 -16.48 11.68
CA HIS A 287 -10.48 -17.82 11.90
C HIS A 287 -10.79 -18.66 10.67
N ALA A 288 -10.33 -19.91 10.72
CA ALA A 288 -11.01 -21.02 10.09
C ALA A 288 -12.53 -20.97 10.34
N LEU A 289 -13.23 -20.27 9.45
CA LEU A 289 -14.59 -20.51 9.04
C LEU A 289 -14.56 -20.86 7.55
N GLY A 290 -13.56 -21.67 7.19
CA GLY A 290 -13.72 -22.67 6.14
C GLY A 290 -14.74 -23.72 6.57
N GLN A 291 -15.99 -23.31 6.72
CA GLN A 291 -17.08 -24.10 6.19
C GLN A 291 -17.32 -23.54 4.79
N ARG A 292 -17.34 -24.43 3.80
CA ARG A 292 -17.57 -24.10 2.39
C ARG A 292 -18.72 -23.08 2.24
N PRO A 293 -18.75 -22.25 1.18
CA PRO A 293 -19.87 -21.34 0.87
C PRO A 293 -21.24 -22.01 0.99
N ASP A 294 -21.33 -23.31 0.70
CA ASP A 294 -22.57 -24.10 0.75
C ASP A 294 -23.05 -24.50 2.15
N ALA A 295 -22.21 -24.41 3.19
CA ALA A 295 -22.52 -24.98 4.50
C ALA A 295 -23.20 -24.01 5.48
N ARG A 296 -23.06 -22.69 5.28
CA ARG A 296 -23.71 -21.65 6.11
C ARG A 296 -24.98 -21.07 5.49
N VAL A 297 -25.12 -21.26 4.18
CA VAL A 297 -26.30 -20.87 3.43
C VAL A 297 -27.59 -21.51 4.00
N PRO A 298 -27.62 -22.81 4.36
CA PRO A 298 -28.81 -23.42 4.96
C PRO A 298 -29.26 -22.79 6.30
N GLU A 299 -28.34 -22.48 7.22
CA GLU A 299 -28.68 -21.86 8.52
C GLU A 299 -29.20 -20.42 8.38
N VAL A 300 -28.68 -19.68 7.39
CA VAL A 300 -29.14 -18.34 7.06
C VAL A 300 -30.52 -18.37 6.38
N LEU A 301 -30.74 -19.31 5.45
CA LEU A 301 -32.04 -19.51 4.80
C LEU A 301 -33.12 -19.95 5.79
N GLU A 302 -32.76 -20.80 6.76
CA GLU A 302 -33.67 -21.27 7.81
C GLU A 302 -34.08 -20.12 8.76
N ARG A 303 -33.19 -19.15 9.01
CA ARG A 303 -33.50 -17.93 9.79
C ARG A 303 -34.26 -16.86 9.01
N VAL A 304 -34.06 -16.77 7.69
CA VAL A 304 -34.63 -15.71 6.82
C VAL A 304 -35.92 -16.17 6.12
N GLY A 305 -36.14 -17.48 5.99
CA GLY A 305 -37.39 -18.07 5.50
C GLY A 305 -37.67 -17.86 4.00
N LYS A 306 -36.64 -17.70 3.16
CA LYS A 306 -36.76 -17.45 1.71
C LYS A 306 -35.88 -18.39 0.87
N ASP A 307 -36.25 -18.60 -0.39
CA ASP A 307 -35.50 -19.44 -1.35
C ASP A 307 -34.23 -18.76 -1.88
N LEU A 308 -33.20 -19.57 -2.21
CA LEU A 308 -31.87 -19.12 -2.63
C LEU A 308 -31.83 -18.32 -3.92
N ASP A 309 -32.77 -18.59 -4.81
CA ASP A 309 -32.80 -18.01 -6.16
C ASP A 309 -33.13 -16.50 -6.15
N GLU A 310 -33.46 -15.94 -4.98
CA GLU A 310 -33.83 -14.53 -4.78
C GLU A 310 -32.84 -13.74 -3.90
N LEU A 311 -31.68 -14.31 -3.56
CA LEU A 311 -30.75 -13.78 -2.56
C LEU A 311 -29.32 -13.61 -3.09
N VAL A 312 -28.68 -12.48 -2.74
CA VAL A 312 -27.23 -12.27 -2.82
C VAL A 312 -26.67 -12.20 -1.41
N VAL A 313 -25.73 -13.11 -1.12
CA VAL A 313 -25.06 -13.19 0.18
C VAL A 313 -23.61 -12.74 0.03
N LEU A 314 -23.19 -11.77 0.84
CA LEU A 314 -21.84 -11.22 0.84
C LEU A 314 -21.22 -11.44 2.23
N GLU A 315 -20.15 -12.23 2.29
CA GLU A 315 -19.36 -12.38 3.52
C GLU A 315 -18.32 -11.26 3.62
N LEU A 316 -18.34 -10.54 4.75
CA LEU A 316 -17.46 -9.41 5.07
C LEU A 316 -16.74 -9.72 6.39
N GLY A 317 -15.61 -10.44 6.29
CA GLY A 317 -14.87 -10.91 7.48
C GLY A 317 -15.73 -11.82 8.36
N LEU A 318 -16.00 -11.41 9.61
CA LEU A 318 -16.85 -12.15 10.56
C LEU A 318 -18.38 -11.96 10.34
N ARG A 319 -18.80 -11.23 9.30
CA ARG A 319 -20.21 -10.85 9.09
C ARG A 319 -20.77 -11.38 7.78
N VAL A 320 -22.08 -11.62 7.75
CA VAL A 320 -22.81 -12.02 6.54
C VAL A 320 -23.86 -10.95 6.23
N LEU A 321 -23.75 -10.32 5.06
CA LEU A 321 -24.75 -9.40 4.51
C LEU A 321 -25.65 -10.18 3.56
N VAL A 322 -26.95 -10.24 3.84
CA VAL A 322 -27.94 -10.93 3.02
C VAL A 322 -28.82 -9.89 2.34
N LEU A 323 -28.84 -9.90 1.01
CA LEU A 323 -29.65 -9.05 0.15
C LEU A 323 -30.72 -9.92 -0.51
N GLY A 324 -31.99 -9.71 -0.21
CA GLY A 324 -33.10 -10.47 -0.79
C GLY A 324 -34.04 -9.61 -1.61
N ARG A 325 -34.77 -10.21 -2.54
CA ARG A 325 -35.87 -9.54 -3.25
C ARG A 325 -37.10 -9.41 -2.33
N GLY A 326 -37.67 -8.22 -2.24
CA GLY A 326 -38.95 -7.96 -1.55
C GLY A 326 -40.06 -7.65 -2.56
N ASP A 327 -41.24 -8.24 -2.37
CA ASP A 327 -42.45 -7.84 -3.09
C ASP A 327 -43.07 -6.62 -2.40
N VAL A 328 -43.37 -5.59 -3.18
CA VAL A 328 -44.03 -4.36 -2.70
C VAL A 328 -45.53 -4.56 -2.84
N ASP A 329 -46.20 -4.97 -1.78
CA ASP A 329 -47.66 -5.08 -1.81
C ASP A 329 -48.31 -3.76 -1.34
N GLY A 330 -49.08 -3.13 -2.23
CA GLY A 330 -49.99 -2.02 -1.92
C GLY A 330 -49.93 -0.82 -2.87
N ASP A 331 -50.68 -0.89 -3.97
CA ASP A 331 -51.25 0.24 -4.71
C ASP A 331 -50.36 1.14 -5.60
N VAL A 332 -49.37 0.58 -6.30
CA VAL A 332 -48.87 1.24 -7.54
C VAL A 332 -48.67 0.23 -8.65
N HIS A 333 -49.59 0.24 -9.62
CA HIS A 333 -49.44 -0.42 -10.91
C HIS A 333 -48.26 0.19 -11.69
N HIS A 334 -47.06 -0.35 -11.51
CA HIS A 334 -46.04 -0.34 -12.54
C HIS A 334 -45.28 -1.67 -12.50
N ALA A 335 -45.49 -2.47 -13.54
CA ALA A 335 -44.71 -3.67 -13.77
C ALA A 335 -43.23 -3.31 -13.93
N GLN A 336 -42.35 -4.15 -13.36
CA GLN A 336 -40.88 -4.17 -13.51
C GLN A 336 -40.03 -3.35 -12.51
N VAL A 337 -40.37 -3.32 -11.23
CA VAL A 337 -39.39 -2.90 -10.19
C VAL A 337 -39.28 -3.98 -9.12
N GLY A 338 -38.18 -4.74 -9.13
CA GLY A 338 -37.79 -5.54 -7.95
C GLY A 338 -37.13 -4.65 -6.91
N VAL A 339 -37.43 -4.85 -5.63
CA VAL A 339 -36.82 -4.13 -4.51
C VAL A 339 -35.86 -5.06 -3.79
N ALA A 340 -34.68 -4.57 -3.41
CA ALA A 340 -33.72 -5.33 -2.59
C ALA A 340 -33.86 -4.94 -1.10
N GLU A 341 -34.21 -5.89 -0.24
CA GLU A 341 -34.12 -5.77 1.21
C GLU A 341 -32.76 -6.27 1.70
N ALA A 342 -32.04 -5.44 2.47
CA ALA A 342 -30.80 -5.84 3.12
C ALA A 342 -31.05 -6.15 4.60
N ARG A 343 -30.62 -7.33 5.07
CA ARG A 343 -30.56 -7.64 6.50
C ARG A 343 -29.14 -7.99 6.91
N VAL A 344 -28.71 -7.43 8.03
CA VAL A 344 -27.42 -7.75 8.67
C VAL A 344 -27.70 -8.63 9.88
N VAL A 345 -27.02 -9.77 9.96
CA VAL A 345 -27.04 -10.63 11.14
C VAL A 345 -25.81 -10.27 11.99
N GLU A 346 -26.04 -9.72 13.19
CA GLU A 346 -24.97 -9.20 14.05
C GLU A 346 -24.21 -10.33 14.80
N HIS A 347 -22.91 -10.14 15.00
CA HIS A 347 -22.13 -10.73 16.09
C HIS A 347 -21.25 -9.59 16.69
N ASP A 348 -21.33 -9.44 18.02
CA ASP A 348 -20.51 -8.58 18.89
C ASP A 348 -20.78 -7.06 18.95
N GLY A 349 -22.06 -6.66 18.85
CA GLY A 349 -22.57 -5.45 19.52
C GLY A 349 -21.96 -4.09 19.12
N ARG A 350 -21.38 -3.98 17.92
CA ARG A 350 -20.88 -2.72 17.35
C ARG A 350 -21.85 -2.18 16.30
N ARG A 351 -22.11 -0.86 16.33
CA ARG A 351 -23.05 -0.18 15.42
C ARG A 351 -22.50 -0.13 13.99
N LEU A 352 -23.38 -0.36 13.02
CA LEU A 352 -23.02 -0.45 11.59
C LEU A 352 -22.52 0.86 10.97
N GLY A 353 -22.89 2.01 11.55
CA GLY A 353 -22.54 3.34 11.02
C GLY A 353 -21.08 3.73 11.22
N ASP A 354 -20.33 2.98 12.03
CA ASP A 354 -18.95 3.29 12.40
C ASP A 354 -17.92 2.49 11.56
N ASP A 355 -18.39 1.74 10.56
CA ASP A 355 -17.60 0.78 9.78
C ASP A 355 -17.42 1.27 8.33
N ALA A 356 -16.18 1.62 7.98
CA ALA A 356 -15.83 2.24 6.70
C ALA A 356 -16.07 1.31 5.50
N ASP A 357 -15.97 -0.01 5.68
CA ASP A 357 -16.14 -0.99 4.61
C ASP A 357 -17.61 -1.17 4.26
N VAL A 358 -18.49 -1.14 5.26
CA VAL A 358 -19.94 -1.18 5.07
C VAL A 358 -20.43 0.09 4.38
N ALA A 359 -19.94 1.27 4.78
CA ALA A 359 -20.25 2.54 4.12
C ALA A 359 -19.80 2.55 2.66
N ARG A 360 -18.61 1.99 2.36
CA ARG A 360 -18.06 1.85 1.01
C ARG A 360 -18.89 0.90 0.15
N LEU A 361 -19.34 -0.23 0.68
CA LEU A 361 -20.18 -1.20 -0.05
C LEU A 361 -21.59 -0.65 -0.34
N LEU A 362 -22.20 0.05 0.61
CA LEU A 362 -23.47 0.75 0.41
C LEU A 362 -23.34 1.85 -0.66
N ALA A 363 -22.20 2.54 -0.73
CA ALA A 363 -21.92 3.51 -1.79
C ALA A 363 -21.76 2.83 -3.17
N GLN A 364 -21.16 1.64 -3.24
CA GLN A 364 -21.05 0.85 -4.48
C GLN A 364 -22.40 0.27 -4.95
N LEU A 365 -23.27 -0.09 -4.00
CA LEU A 365 -24.67 -0.46 -4.27
C LEU A 365 -25.45 0.73 -4.83
N ALA A 366 -25.33 1.92 -4.23
CA ALA A 366 -25.98 3.15 -4.69
C ALA A 366 -25.48 3.66 -6.06
N GLN A 367 -24.27 3.26 -6.46
CA GLN A 367 -23.69 3.58 -7.79
C GLN A 367 -24.01 2.52 -8.85
N GLY A 368 -24.81 1.49 -8.54
CA GLY A 368 -25.26 0.48 -9.50
C GLY A 368 -24.24 -0.61 -9.84
N GLY A 369 -23.03 -0.57 -9.27
CA GLY A 369 -21.95 -1.51 -9.59
C GLY A 369 -22.20 -2.95 -9.11
N LEU A 370 -22.86 -3.11 -7.95
CA LEU A 370 -23.22 -4.43 -7.41
C LEU A 370 -24.60 -4.92 -7.87
N LEU A 371 -25.56 -4.00 -8.09
CA LEU A 371 -26.93 -4.31 -8.52
C LEU A 371 -27.01 -4.91 -9.93
N GLY A 372 -26.01 -4.64 -10.79
CA GLY A 372 -25.95 -5.20 -12.15
C GLY A 372 -25.88 -6.73 -12.22
N ARG A 373 -25.69 -7.43 -11.09
CA ARG A 373 -25.74 -8.90 -10.99
C ARG A 373 -27.13 -9.46 -10.63
N LEU A 374 -28.07 -8.60 -10.19
CA LEU A 374 -29.45 -8.96 -9.89
C LEU A 374 -30.36 -8.52 -11.05
N ALA A 375 -30.80 -9.46 -11.87
CA ALA A 375 -31.67 -9.14 -13.01
C ALA A 375 -33.04 -8.57 -12.55
N GLY A 376 -33.36 -7.33 -12.96
CA GLY A 376 -34.68 -6.71 -12.78
C GLY A 376 -34.92 -6.00 -11.44
N VAL A 377 -33.90 -5.37 -10.88
CA VAL A 377 -33.95 -4.52 -9.67
C VAL A 377 -33.38 -3.14 -10.02
N ASP A 378 -34.24 -2.12 -10.01
CA ASP A 378 -33.86 -0.78 -10.50
C ASP A 378 -33.78 0.29 -9.39
N GLU A 379 -34.49 0.14 -8.24
CA GLU A 379 -34.50 1.13 -7.12
C GLU A 379 -34.79 0.49 -5.73
N ALA A 380 -34.52 1.20 -4.62
CA ALA A 380 -34.74 0.76 -3.22
C ALA A 380 -35.67 1.71 -2.42
N ARG A 381 -36.46 1.21 -1.44
CA ARG A 381 -37.39 2.04 -0.62
C ARG A 381 -37.54 1.60 0.85
N GLY A 382 -37.67 2.58 1.77
CA GLY A 382 -37.94 2.49 3.23
C GLY A 382 -37.41 3.73 4.00
N ASP A 383 -38.09 4.18 5.08
CA ASP A 383 -38.08 5.58 5.60
C ASP A 383 -36.71 6.25 5.88
N LEU A 384 -36.32 7.09 4.93
CA LEU A 384 -35.34 8.17 5.01
C LEU A 384 -36.05 9.42 4.48
N GLU A 385 -36.36 10.39 5.34
CA GLU A 385 -36.72 11.72 4.85
C GLU A 385 -35.41 12.44 4.44
N ARG A 386 -35.22 13.00 3.23
CA ARG A 386 -36.22 13.47 2.27
C ARG A 386 -35.76 13.42 0.81
N HIS A 387 -36.75 13.08 -0.01
CA HIS A 387 -37.00 13.49 -1.41
C HIS A 387 -36.01 13.10 -2.51
N ALA A 388 -36.55 12.43 -3.52
CA ALA A 388 -35.94 12.15 -4.81
C ALA A 388 -36.01 13.37 -5.74
N VAL A 389 -34.93 13.66 -6.46
CA VAL A 389 -34.96 14.52 -7.65
C VAL A 389 -34.00 13.94 -8.69
N ASN A 390 -34.53 13.44 -9.80
CA ASN A 390 -33.78 13.15 -11.03
C ASN A 390 -32.43 12.43 -10.86
N GLY A 391 -32.48 11.24 -10.24
CA GLY A 391 -31.55 10.18 -10.63
C GLY A 391 -30.26 10.01 -9.82
N ARG A 392 -30.34 10.03 -8.48
CA ARG A 392 -29.51 9.20 -7.55
C ARG A 392 -29.89 9.50 -6.09
N ALA A 393 -30.08 8.46 -5.27
CA ALA A 393 -30.34 8.59 -3.83
C ALA A 393 -29.74 7.43 -2.99
N VAL A 394 -29.68 7.68 -1.69
CA VAL A 394 -28.76 7.23 -0.61
C VAL A 394 -29.37 6.16 0.29
N LEU A 395 -28.57 5.39 1.07
CA LEU A 395 -29.06 4.48 2.13
C LEU A 395 -28.28 4.56 3.48
N ALA A 396 -29.02 4.46 4.59
CA ALA A 396 -28.57 4.37 6.01
C ALA A 396 -29.49 3.45 6.84
N LEU A 397 -29.06 3.02 8.05
CA LEU A 397 -29.66 1.97 8.91
C LEU A 397 -30.01 2.45 10.33
N GLN A 398 -31.05 1.88 10.98
CA GLN A 398 -31.22 1.95 12.44
C GLN A 398 -31.70 0.64 13.13
N HIS A 399 -31.20 0.48 14.36
CA HIS A 399 -31.31 -0.64 15.31
C HIS A 399 -32.71 -0.77 15.96
N ASN A 400 -33.06 -1.97 16.47
CA ASN A 400 -34.08 -2.10 17.50
C ASN A 400 -33.66 -3.02 18.66
N VAL A 401 -33.97 -2.53 19.87
CA VAL A 401 -33.71 -3.09 21.20
C VAL A 401 -34.83 -4.07 21.58
N LEU A 402 -34.48 -5.21 22.17
CA LEU A 402 -35.45 -6.18 22.73
C LEU A 402 -35.97 -5.73 24.10
N GLY A 403 -37.28 -5.89 24.33
CA GLY A 403 -37.93 -5.84 25.64
C GLY A 403 -39.37 -6.35 25.57
N ALA A 404 -39.68 -7.41 26.33
CA ALA A 404 -40.87 -8.25 26.22
C ALA A 404 -42.10 -7.77 27.01
N GLY A 405 -43.29 -8.25 26.60
CA GLY A 405 -44.33 -8.72 27.52
C GLY A 405 -45.61 -7.88 27.66
N GLY A 406 -46.68 -8.33 26.99
CA GLY A 406 -48.01 -8.61 27.57
C GLY A 406 -48.90 -7.46 28.08
N GLY A 407 -50.15 -7.45 27.61
CA GLY A 407 -51.29 -6.95 28.39
C GLY A 407 -52.20 -5.96 27.65
N VAL A 408 -53.36 -6.47 27.25
CA VAL A 408 -54.58 -5.70 26.98
C VAL A 408 -54.97 -4.90 28.24
N VAL A 409 -55.47 -3.67 28.11
CA VAL A 409 -56.72 -3.12 28.71
C VAL A 409 -56.86 -1.61 28.42
N GLU A 410 -58.13 -1.26 28.32
CA GLU A 410 -58.89 -0.05 27.99
C GLU A 410 -58.52 1.29 28.67
N ASP A 411 -58.95 2.35 27.98
CA ASP A 411 -59.63 3.59 28.43
C ASP A 411 -59.15 4.44 29.61
N GLY A 412 -59.33 5.75 29.41
CA GLY A 412 -59.54 6.76 30.46
C GLY A 412 -58.33 7.67 30.64
N ASP A 413 -58.31 8.82 29.98
CA ASP A 413 -58.85 10.11 30.46
C ASP A 413 -58.18 10.67 31.71
N ASP A 414 -57.86 11.96 31.58
CA ASP A 414 -57.64 12.95 32.63
C ASP A 414 -56.47 12.72 33.60
N ALA A 415 -55.75 13.73 34.08
CA ALA A 415 -55.67 15.16 33.87
C ALA A 415 -54.57 15.61 34.85
N ASP A 416 -54.16 16.88 34.69
CA ASP A 416 -53.42 17.68 35.67
C ASP A 416 -51.95 17.29 35.89
N ALA A 417 -50.98 18.18 35.96
CA ALA A 417 -50.85 19.64 36.01
C ALA A 417 -49.34 19.80 36.36
N VAL A 418 -48.55 20.84 36.08
CA VAL A 418 -48.72 22.20 35.59
C VAL A 418 -47.30 22.80 35.51
N ASN A 419 -47.13 23.75 34.59
CA ASN A 419 -46.16 24.86 34.53
C ASN A 419 -44.68 24.59 34.32
N GLY A 420 -44.12 25.38 33.39
CA GLY A 420 -42.68 25.66 33.45
C GLY A 420 -42.02 26.53 32.39
N ALA A 421 -42.72 27.45 31.71
CA ALA A 421 -42.16 28.72 31.21
C ALA A 421 -40.99 28.75 30.18
N ARG A 422 -41.26 29.52 29.10
CA ARG A 422 -40.37 30.50 28.41
C ARG A 422 -39.17 29.91 27.64
N GLY A 423 -39.09 30.04 26.32
CA GLY A 423 -38.79 31.29 25.60
C GLY A 423 -37.27 31.53 25.59
N GLY A 424 -36.54 31.78 24.51
CA GLY A 424 -36.78 31.98 23.09
C GLY A 424 -35.41 32.33 22.46
N ALA A 425 -35.43 32.59 21.14
CA ALA A 425 -34.41 33.26 20.31
C ALA A 425 -33.07 32.51 20.08
N LEU A 426 -32.70 32.15 18.84
CA LEU A 426 -32.33 32.96 17.65
C LEU A 426 -30.98 33.67 17.76
N ALA A 427 -30.01 33.22 16.94
CA ALA A 427 -29.11 33.99 16.05
C ALA A 427 -28.07 32.99 15.47
N THR A 428 -28.09 32.55 14.21
CA THR A 428 -27.65 33.22 12.96
C THR A 428 -26.46 34.18 13.08
N LEU A 429 -25.32 33.74 12.54
CA LEU A 429 -24.26 34.53 11.89
C LEU A 429 -23.75 33.64 10.74
N GLY A 430 -23.57 34.11 9.50
CA GLY A 430 -23.06 35.42 9.10
C GLY A 430 -21.64 35.22 8.64
#